data_AF-A0A0G3BTE7-F1
#
_entry.id   AF-A0A0G3BTE7-F1
#
_cell.length_a   1.000
_cell.length_b   1.000
_cell.length_c   1.000
_cell.angle_alpha   90.00
_cell.angle_beta   90.00
_cell.angle_gamma   90.00
#
_symmetry.space_group_name_H-M   'P 1'
#
loop_
_entity.id
_entity.type
_entity.pdbx_description
1 polymer ?
#
loop_
_entity_poly.entity_id
_entity_poly.type
_entity_poly.pdbx_seq_one_letter_code
_entity_poly.pdbx_strand_id
1 'polypeptide(L)'
;MPTATPVGGRRGTGVEPDKLFVGDNPEYPTLATRMTEMTARRDGEPVDPEQALAAMQQAAAWTADPSVASQLKLSASEMTDGRSFVRFNPMKLETLMPGDTLAIPVQHTNATYKMQIENVTAHGDGSITWSGRLKDFSSENQASITQSKGVTIGGFSTPDGPHVLEVRGDKGWIVPSGTLFKPTGDDHDRTGVHPMGPGHDPHTDPIVLR
;
A
#
# COMPACT_ATOMS: atom_id res chain seq x y z
N MET A 1 -39.29 -42.95 9.08
CA MET A 1 -38.17 -42.16 8.55
C MET A 1 -38.76 -41.00 7.76
N PRO A 2 -38.57 -39.74 8.15
CA PRO A 2 -39.06 -38.61 7.35
C PRO A 2 -38.01 -38.20 6.32
N THR A 3 -38.49 -38.05 5.09
CA THR A 3 -37.81 -37.63 3.87
C THR A 3 -37.35 -36.18 3.99
N ALA A 4 -36.07 -35.91 3.76
CA ALA A 4 -35.54 -34.55 3.70
C ALA A 4 -35.96 -33.86 2.40
N THR A 5 -36.60 -32.70 2.53
CA THR A 5 -36.89 -31.75 1.45
C THR A 5 -35.59 -31.04 1.04
N PRO A 6 -35.32 -30.80 -0.26
CA PRO A 6 -34.14 -30.05 -0.67
C PRO A 6 -34.30 -28.57 -0.31
N VAL A 7 -33.28 -28.05 0.39
CA VAL A 7 -33.12 -26.64 0.75
C VAL A 7 -33.01 -25.80 -0.52
N GLY A 8 -33.85 -24.77 -0.59
CA GLY A 8 -33.98 -23.88 -1.74
C GLY A 8 -32.65 -23.25 -2.16
N GLY A 9 -32.39 -23.31 -3.47
CA GLY A 9 -31.34 -22.53 -4.10
C GLY A 9 -31.55 -21.04 -3.83
N ARG A 10 -30.48 -20.39 -3.38
CA ARG A 10 -30.41 -18.93 -3.32
C ARG A 10 -30.73 -18.40 -4.72
N ARG A 11 -31.88 -17.72 -4.87
CA ARG A 11 -32.14 -16.84 -6.01
C ARG A 11 -31.12 -15.72 -5.92
N GLY A 12 -30.05 -15.82 -6.70
CA GLY A 12 -29.16 -14.68 -6.95
C GLY A 12 -30.02 -13.55 -7.52
N THR A 13 -29.96 -12.40 -6.87
CA THR A 13 -30.43 -11.13 -7.43
C THR A 13 -29.73 -10.95 -8.77
N GLY A 14 -30.51 -10.89 -9.85
CA GLY A 14 -30.03 -11.05 -11.22
C GLY A 14 -29.20 -9.87 -11.71
N VAL A 15 -27.94 -9.79 -11.31
CA VAL A 15 -26.95 -8.97 -12.03
C VAL A 15 -26.66 -9.69 -13.34
N GLU A 16 -26.92 -9.02 -14.47
CA GLU A 16 -26.56 -9.48 -15.81
C GLU A 16 -25.26 -8.77 -16.24
N PRO A 17 -24.07 -9.35 -16.02
CA PRO A 17 -22.79 -8.62 -16.11
C PRO A 17 -22.49 -8.09 -17.51
N ASP A 18 -22.97 -8.77 -18.55
CA ASP A 18 -22.74 -8.41 -19.96
C ASP A 18 -23.48 -7.15 -20.39
N LYS A 19 -24.56 -6.77 -19.67
CA LYS A 19 -25.39 -5.60 -20.00
C LYS A 19 -25.10 -4.39 -19.12
N LEU A 20 -24.27 -4.56 -18.09
CA LEU A 20 -23.99 -3.52 -17.12
C LEU A 20 -22.70 -2.79 -17.47
N PHE A 21 -22.84 -1.57 -17.98
CA PHE A 21 -21.71 -0.66 -18.18
C PHE A 21 -21.21 -0.10 -16.84
N VAL A 22 -19.90 -0.08 -16.63
CA VAL A 22 -19.28 0.28 -15.35
C VAL A 22 -18.07 1.20 -15.53
N GLY A 23 -18.16 2.39 -14.95
CA GLY A 23 -17.11 3.41 -14.97
C GLY A 23 -16.90 4.08 -16.34
N ASP A 24 -15.85 4.89 -16.43
CA ASP A 24 -15.53 5.71 -17.61
C ASP A 24 -14.40 5.12 -18.47
N ASN A 25 -14.05 3.85 -18.26
CA ASN A 25 -12.95 3.19 -18.96
C ASN A 25 -13.46 2.48 -20.24
N PRO A 26 -13.15 3.01 -21.43
CA PRO A 26 -13.68 2.47 -22.68
C PRO A 26 -13.08 1.10 -23.05
N GLU A 27 -11.90 0.75 -22.52
CA GLU A 27 -11.27 -0.55 -22.79
C GLU A 27 -11.91 -1.68 -21.98
N TYR A 28 -12.51 -1.33 -20.83
CA TYR A 28 -13.20 -2.27 -19.93
C TYR A 28 -14.60 -1.76 -19.58
N PRO A 29 -15.49 -1.64 -20.59
CA PRO A 29 -16.72 -0.87 -20.47
C PRO A 29 -17.80 -1.57 -19.66
N THR A 30 -17.75 -2.90 -19.53
CA THR A 30 -18.81 -3.69 -18.87
C THR A 30 -18.30 -4.47 -17.66
N LEU A 31 -19.21 -4.82 -16.75
CA LEU A 31 -18.89 -5.63 -15.58
C LEU A 31 -18.31 -6.99 -16.01
N ALA A 32 -18.86 -7.61 -17.05
CA ALA A 32 -18.33 -8.87 -17.58
C ALA A 32 -16.87 -8.79 -18.04
N THR A 33 -16.52 -7.75 -18.81
CA THR A 33 -15.12 -7.56 -19.29
C THR A 33 -14.16 -7.42 -18.11
N ARG A 34 -14.53 -6.62 -17.10
CA ARG A 34 -13.73 -6.46 -15.89
C ARG A 34 -13.61 -7.74 -15.08
N MET A 35 -14.72 -8.46 -14.89
CA MET A 35 -14.71 -9.72 -14.16
C MET A 35 -13.85 -10.79 -14.83
N THR A 36 -13.81 -10.80 -16.17
CA THR A 36 -12.93 -11.70 -16.93
C THR A 36 -11.47 -11.43 -16.56
N GLU A 37 -11.05 -10.17 -16.57
CA GLU A 37 -9.69 -9.78 -16.15
C GLU A 37 -9.40 -10.09 -14.68
N MET A 38 -10.34 -9.79 -13.78
CA MET A 38 -10.19 -10.08 -12.34
C MET A 38 -9.97 -11.58 -12.11
N THR A 39 -10.77 -12.41 -12.78
CA THR A 39 -10.71 -13.87 -12.68
C THR A 39 -9.40 -14.40 -13.28
N ALA A 40 -8.97 -13.85 -14.43
CA ALA A 40 -7.71 -14.23 -15.08
C ALA A 40 -6.48 -13.94 -14.21
N ARG A 41 -6.47 -12.83 -13.46
CA ARG A 41 -5.36 -12.48 -12.55
C ARG A 41 -5.24 -13.40 -11.33
N ARG A 42 -6.28 -14.16 -11.03
CA ARG A 42 -6.40 -15.05 -9.87
C ARG A 42 -6.53 -16.51 -10.29
N ASP A 43 -5.89 -16.89 -11.41
CA ASP A 43 -5.86 -18.27 -11.91
C ASP A 43 -7.25 -18.91 -12.06
N GLY A 44 -8.26 -18.12 -12.39
CA GLY A 44 -9.63 -18.60 -12.56
C GLY A 44 -10.48 -18.60 -11.29
N GLU A 45 -10.00 -18.08 -10.16
CA GLU A 45 -10.83 -17.97 -8.95
C GLU A 45 -12.09 -17.14 -9.21
N PRO A 46 -13.27 -17.65 -8.84
CA PRO A 46 -14.53 -16.97 -9.13
C PRO A 46 -14.67 -15.68 -8.31
N VAL A 47 -15.08 -14.62 -8.99
CA VAL A 47 -15.41 -13.32 -8.39
C VAL A 47 -16.92 -13.19 -8.26
N ASP A 48 -17.40 -12.75 -7.09
CA ASP A 48 -18.81 -12.42 -6.88
C ASP A 48 -19.17 -11.11 -7.63
N PRO A 49 -20.10 -11.14 -8.61
CA PRO A 49 -20.48 -9.95 -9.39
C PRO A 49 -21.02 -8.80 -8.53
N GLU A 50 -21.80 -9.10 -7.49
CA GLU A 50 -22.40 -8.06 -6.63
C GLU A 50 -21.33 -7.39 -5.79
N GLN A 51 -20.40 -8.18 -5.25
CA GLN A 51 -19.28 -7.65 -4.49
C GLN A 51 -18.34 -6.80 -5.35
N ALA A 52 -18.05 -7.25 -6.58
CA ALA A 52 -17.25 -6.49 -7.53
C ALA A 52 -17.94 -5.17 -7.91
N LEU A 53 -19.23 -5.22 -8.21
CA LEU A 53 -20.01 -4.02 -8.54
C LEU A 53 -20.06 -3.02 -7.38
N ALA A 54 -20.32 -3.49 -6.16
CA ALA A 54 -20.32 -2.64 -4.98
C ALA A 54 -18.94 -2.00 -4.72
N ALA A 55 -17.87 -2.74 -4.95
CA ALA A 55 -16.51 -2.22 -4.82
C ALA A 55 -16.16 -1.20 -5.92
N MET A 56 -16.63 -1.38 -7.16
CA MET A 56 -16.42 -0.42 -8.26
C MET A 56 -16.98 0.97 -7.94
N GLN A 57 -18.09 1.05 -7.19
CA GLN A 57 -18.73 2.30 -6.80
C GLN A 57 -17.92 3.13 -5.79
N GLN A 58 -16.94 2.52 -5.12
CA GLN A 58 -16.08 3.23 -4.17
C GLN A 58 -14.99 4.00 -4.91
N ALA A 59 -14.73 5.24 -4.53
CA ALA A 59 -13.65 6.03 -5.13
C ALA A 59 -12.25 5.59 -4.65
N ALA A 60 -12.15 5.17 -3.38
CA ALA A 60 -10.90 4.78 -2.71
C ALA A 60 -10.95 3.32 -2.25
N ALA A 61 -9.79 2.68 -2.15
CA ALA A 61 -9.66 1.32 -1.62
C ALA A 61 -9.62 1.28 -0.09
N TRP A 62 -9.57 2.43 0.57
CA TRP A 62 -9.62 2.51 2.02
C TRP A 62 -10.33 3.79 2.49
N THR A 63 -10.73 3.74 3.76
CA THR A 63 -11.25 4.88 4.50
C THR A 63 -10.48 5.04 5.80
N ALA A 64 -10.42 6.28 6.31
CA ALA A 64 -9.83 6.54 7.62
C ALA A 64 -10.66 5.86 8.71
N ASP A 65 -10.00 5.11 9.59
CA ASP A 65 -10.66 4.42 10.70
C ASP A 65 -9.69 4.35 11.89
N PRO A 66 -9.71 5.35 12.81
CA PRO A 66 -8.89 5.33 14.00
C PRO A 66 -9.12 4.11 14.92
N SER A 67 -10.28 3.47 14.84
CA SER A 67 -10.59 2.28 15.66
C SER A 67 -9.79 1.04 15.25
N VAL A 68 -9.17 1.06 14.06
CA VAL A 68 -8.23 0.03 13.61
C VAL A 68 -7.00 -0.05 14.51
N ALA A 69 -6.55 1.06 15.10
CA ALA A 69 -5.32 1.12 15.89
C ALA A 69 -5.30 0.07 17.01
N SER A 70 -6.39 -0.07 17.75
CA SER A 70 -6.54 -1.04 18.85
C SER A 70 -6.71 -2.49 18.39
N GLN A 71 -6.91 -2.72 17.09
CA GLN A 71 -7.06 -4.05 16.49
C GLN A 71 -5.73 -4.56 15.92
N LEU A 72 -4.73 -3.69 15.80
CA LEU A 72 -3.38 -4.02 15.37
C LEU A 72 -2.49 -4.26 16.60
N LYS A 73 -1.59 -5.24 16.52
CA LYS A 73 -0.60 -5.52 17.57
C LYS A 73 0.58 -4.54 17.44
N LEU A 74 0.37 -3.29 17.82
CA LEU A 74 1.36 -2.21 17.73
C LEU A 74 2.01 -1.92 19.07
N SER A 75 3.28 -1.52 19.05
CA SER A 75 3.95 -0.95 20.22
C SER A 75 3.44 0.47 20.52
N ALA A 76 3.69 0.97 21.74
CA ALA A 76 3.32 2.34 22.10
C ALA A 76 3.94 3.40 21.16
N SER A 77 5.19 3.18 20.74
CA SER A 77 5.88 4.08 19.79
C SER A 77 5.22 4.11 18.41
N GLU A 78 4.65 2.99 17.99
CA GLU A 78 3.99 2.80 16.70
C GLU A 78 2.56 3.34 16.66
N MET A 79 1.97 3.58 17.82
CA MET A 79 0.66 4.24 17.94
C MET A 79 0.78 5.75 17.74
N THR A 80 1.99 6.31 17.83
CA THR A 80 2.24 7.75 17.83
C THR A 80 3.28 8.22 16.80
N ASP A 81 3.74 7.36 15.89
CA ASP A 81 4.77 7.67 14.89
C ASP A 81 4.24 8.27 13.58
N GLY A 82 3.03 8.83 13.61
CA GLY A 82 2.40 9.50 12.47
C GLY A 82 1.55 8.60 11.58
N ARG A 83 1.37 7.32 11.93
CA ARG A 83 0.45 6.41 11.24
C ARG A 83 -1.00 6.93 11.30
N SER A 84 -1.62 6.99 10.14
CA SER A 84 -3.06 7.17 9.98
C SER A 84 -3.68 5.79 9.74
N PHE A 85 -4.61 5.39 10.60
CA PHE A 85 -5.21 4.05 10.53
C PHE A 85 -6.35 3.98 9.52
N VAL A 86 -6.42 2.86 8.80
CA VAL A 86 -7.35 2.71 7.68
C VAL A 86 -8.07 1.37 7.70
N ARG A 87 -9.33 1.38 7.26
CA ARG A 87 -10.08 0.18 6.88
C ARG A 87 -10.04 0.01 5.38
N PHE A 88 -9.55 -1.14 4.94
CA PHE A 88 -9.22 -1.43 3.56
C PHE A 88 -10.22 -2.39 2.93
N ASN A 89 -10.61 -2.12 1.68
CA ASN A 89 -11.42 -3.00 0.84
C ASN A 89 -10.55 -3.59 -0.28
N PRO A 90 -10.08 -4.85 -0.13
CA PRO A 90 -9.25 -5.49 -1.16
C PRO A 90 -9.96 -5.64 -2.50
N MET A 91 -11.30 -5.82 -2.49
CA MET A 91 -12.07 -5.95 -3.72
C MET A 91 -12.03 -4.67 -4.55
N LYS A 92 -11.89 -3.47 -3.93
CA LYS A 92 -11.76 -2.24 -4.69
C LYS A 92 -10.52 -2.27 -5.58
N LEU A 93 -9.37 -2.74 -5.10
CA LEU A 93 -8.18 -2.86 -5.93
C LEU A 93 -8.38 -3.87 -7.06
N GLU A 94 -8.97 -5.03 -6.75
CA GLU A 94 -9.22 -6.07 -7.76
C GLU A 94 -10.04 -5.53 -8.95
N THR A 95 -10.99 -4.63 -8.69
CA THR A 95 -11.83 -4.03 -9.75
C THR A 95 -11.10 -3.06 -10.69
N LEU A 96 -9.88 -2.63 -10.33
CA LEU A 96 -9.13 -1.64 -11.09
C LEU A 96 -8.45 -2.26 -12.31
N MET A 97 -8.58 -1.56 -13.43
CA MET A 97 -8.01 -1.87 -14.74
C MET A 97 -7.05 -0.75 -15.17
N PRO A 98 -6.08 -1.02 -16.06
CA PRO A 98 -5.36 0.05 -16.75
C PRO A 98 -6.31 1.10 -17.32
N GLY A 99 -6.00 2.37 -17.12
CA GLY A 99 -6.85 3.51 -17.48
C GLY A 99 -7.77 4.01 -16.35
N ASP A 100 -8.10 3.19 -15.35
CA ASP A 100 -8.95 3.61 -14.23
C ASP A 100 -8.27 4.64 -13.34
N THR A 101 -9.08 5.33 -12.51
CA THR A 101 -8.59 6.23 -11.47
C THR A 101 -8.94 5.71 -10.09
N LEU A 102 -7.96 5.72 -9.18
CA LEU A 102 -8.11 5.43 -7.76
C LEU A 102 -7.89 6.70 -6.94
N ALA A 103 -8.81 7.00 -6.02
CA ALA A 103 -8.59 8.03 -5.01
C ALA A 103 -7.71 7.47 -3.87
N ILE A 104 -6.68 8.23 -3.51
CA ILE A 104 -5.71 7.92 -2.44
C ILE A 104 -5.88 8.98 -1.35
N PRO A 105 -6.76 8.76 -0.36
CA PRO A 105 -6.91 9.67 0.77
C PRO A 105 -5.74 9.51 1.74
N VAL A 106 -5.09 10.63 2.05
CA VAL A 106 -3.95 10.74 2.97
C VAL A 106 -4.36 11.67 4.12
N GLN A 107 -4.62 11.09 5.29
CA GLN A 107 -5.34 11.77 6.37
C GLN A 107 -4.53 12.87 7.03
N HIS A 108 -3.23 12.67 7.25
CA HIS A 108 -2.38 13.65 7.94
C HIS A 108 -2.17 14.94 7.15
N THR A 109 -2.31 14.90 5.81
CA THR A 109 -2.30 16.10 4.96
C THR A 109 -3.70 16.61 4.61
N ASN A 110 -4.75 15.89 5.04
CA ASN A 110 -6.13 16.12 4.62
C ASN A 110 -6.28 16.23 3.09
N ALA A 111 -5.45 15.48 2.36
CA ALA A 111 -5.41 15.49 0.90
C ALA A 111 -6.00 14.19 0.33
N THR A 112 -6.55 14.29 -0.89
CA THR A 112 -6.94 13.12 -1.67
C THR A 112 -6.28 13.22 -3.04
N TYR A 113 -5.33 12.32 -3.28
CA TYR A 113 -4.65 12.21 -4.57
C TYR A 113 -5.44 11.31 -5.52
N LYS A 114 -5.24 11.50 -6.83
CA LYS A 114 -5.84 10.64 -7.87
C LYS A 114 -4.72 9.90 -8.57
N MET A 115 -4.67 8.58 -8.41
CA MET A 115 -3.77 7.72 -9.18
C MET A 115 -4.49 7.24 -10.42
N GLN A 116 -3.92 7.46 -11.60
CA GLN A 116 -4.30 6.73 -12.80
C GLN A 116 -3.56 5.39 -12.80
N ILE A 117 -4.30 4.30 -12.95
CA ILE A 117 -3.72 2.96 -13.10
C ILE A 117 -3.15 2.85 -14.50
N GLU A 118 -1.87 2.56 -14.60
CA GLU A 118 -1.20 2.39 -15.89
C GLU A 118 -0.96 0.91 -16.19
N ASN A 119 -0.68 0.12 -15.15
CA ASN A 119 -0.35 -1.28 -15.30
C ASN A 119 -0.85 -2.11 -14.11
N VAL A 120 -1.24 -3.36 -14.41
CA VAL A 120 -1.62 -4.38 -13.43
C VAL A 120 -0.85 -5.65 -13.74
N THR A 121 -0.03 -6.12 -12.81
CA THR A 121 0.87 -7.26 -13.01
C THR A 121 0.63 -8.33 -11.96
N ALA A 122 0.30 -9.54 -12.40
CA ALA A 122 0.31 -10.73 -11.55
C ALA A 122 1.70 -11.37 -11.55
N HIS A 123 2.22 -11.73 -10.37
CA HIS A 123 3.62 -12.21 -10.20
C HIS A 123 3.77 -13.74 -10.13
N GLY A 124 2.69 -14.50 -10.36
CA GLY A 124 2.69 -15.97 -10.35
C GLY A 124 2.73 -16.63 -8.96
N ASP A 125 3.02 -15.87 -7.91
CA ASP A 125 2.94 -16.30 -6.50
C ASP A 125 1.59 -15.93 -5.86
N GLY A 126 0.62 -15.53 -6.68
CA GLY A 126 -0.68 -15.02 -6.24
C GLY A 126 -0.64 -13.57 -5.74
N SER A 127 0.48 -12.85 -5.86
CA SER A 127 0.52 -11.41 -5.66
C SER A 127 0.22 -10.65 -6.95
N ILE A 128 -0.46 -9.51 -6.82
CA ILE A 128 -0.79 -8.62 -7.93
C ILE A 128 -0.34 -7.20 -7.55
N THR A 129 0.31 -6.50 -8.47
CA THR A 129 0.69 -5.09 -8.34
C THR A 129 -0.10 -4.22 -9.30
N TRP A 130 -0.72 -3.16 -8.76
CA TRP A 130 -1.24 -2.04 -9.52
C TRP A 130 -0.24 -0.90 -9.43
N SER A 131 0.18 -0.36 -10.57
CA SER A 131 1.12 0.76 -10.64
C SER A 131 0.63 1.85 -11.58
N GLY A 132 1.09 3.07 -11.34
CA GLY A 132 0.77 4.21 -12.19
C GLY A 132 1.22 5.52 -11.57
N ARG A 133 0.58 6.61 -12.00
CA ARG A 133 0.98 7.99 -11.69
C ARG A 133 -0.12 8.79 -11.01
N LEU A 134 0.28 9.76 -10.19
CA LEU A 134 -0.66 10.75 -9.69
C LEU A 134 -1.01 11.75 -10.79
N LYS A 135 -2.30 12.03 -10.94
CA LYS A 135 -2.84 13.05 -11.87
C LYS A 135 -2.77 14.44 -11.25
N ASP A 136 -2.86 15.45 -12.10
CA ASP A 136 -2.99 16.87 -11.70
C ASP A 136 -1.72 17.48 -11.07
N PHE A 137 -0.56 16.84 -11.22
CA PHE A 137 0.75 17.35 -10.79
C PHE A 137 1.75 17.41 -11.95
N SER A 138 2.64 18.39 -11.92
CA SER A 138 3.71 18.56 -12.92
C SER A 138 4.89 17.62 -12.71
N SER A 139 5.13 17.18 -11.47
CA SER A 139 6.16 16.21 -11.12
C SER A 139 5.72 14.78 -11.43
N GLU A 140 6.67 13.91 -11.78
CA GLU A 140 6.43 12.48 -11.96
C GLU A 140 6.25 11.76 -10.63
N ASN A 141 5.08 11.95 -10.04
CA ASN A 141 4.64 11.29 -8.82
C ASN A 141 4.10 9.90 -9.16
N GLN A 142 4.73 8.86 -8.64
CA GLN A 142 4.36 7.46 -8.89
C GLN A 142 3.67 6.83 -7.69
N ALA A 143 2.84 5.83 -7.96
CA ALA A 143 2.18 5.03 -6.95
C ALA A 143 2.23 3.55 -7.36
N SER A 144 2.44 2.68 -6.39
CA SER A 144 2.29 1.23 -6.55
C SER A 144 1.63 0.63 -5.33
N ILE A 145 0.77 -0.38 -5.56
CA ILE A 145 0.12 -1.15 -4.51
C ILE A 145 0.20 -2.61 -4.90
N THR A 146 0.75 -3.45 -4.02
CA THR A 146 0.88 -4.89 -4.21
C THR A 146 0.01 -5.61 -3.19
N GLN A 147 -0.91 -6.45 -3.66
CA GLN A 147 -1.80 -7.28 -2.84
C GLN A 147 -1.43 -8.75 -3.00
N SER A 148 -1.12 -9.40 -1.89
CA SER A 148 -0.94 -10.85 -1.77
C SER A 148 -2.01 -11.44 -0.84
N LYS A 149 -1.90 -12.72 -0.50
CA LYS A 149 -2.86 -13.38 0.40
C LYS A 149 -2.79 -12.79 1.81
N GLY A 150 -3.74 -11.91 2.12
CA GLY A 150 -3.93 -11.32 3.45
C GLY A 150 -3.00 -10.16 3.78
N VAL A 151 -2.15 -9.71 2.86
CA VAL A 151 -1.29 -8.54 3.04
C VAL A 151 -1.39 -7.65 1.81
N THR A 152 -1.41 -6.33 2.02
CA THR A 152 -1.29 -5.34 0.96
C THR A 152 -0.28 -4.29 1.36
N ILE A 153 0.70 -4.03 0.50
CA ILE A 153 1.74 -3.02 0.70
C ILE A 153 1.64 -2.01 -0.43
N GLY A 154 1.72 -0.73 -0.12
CA GLY A 154 1.73 0.34 -1.12
C GLY A 154 2.82 1.37 -0.85
N GLY A 155 3.34 1.95 -1.93
CA GLY A 155 4.25 3.09 -1.91
C GLY A 155 3.70 4.19 -2.79
N PHE A 156 3.72 5.42 -2.29
CA PHE A 156 3.23 6.59 -3.01
C PHE A 156 4.25 7.72 -2.91
N SER A 157 4.67 8.26 -4.04
CA SER A 157 5.43 9.51 -4.09
C SER A 157 4.43 10.64 -4.33
N THR A 158 4.21 11.49 -3.33
CA THR A 158 3.31 12.64 -3.41
C THR A 158 4.12 13.95 -3.41
N PRO A 159 3.53 15.11 -3.76
CA PRO A 159 4.19 16.40 -3.62
C PRO A 159 4.69 16.70 -2.19
N ASP A 160 4.02 16.15 -1.17
CA ASP A 160 4.37 16.33 0.23
C ASP A 160 5.43 15.32 0.72
N GLY A 161 5.88 14.42 -0.17
CA GLY A 161 6.87 13.39 0.10
C GLY A 161 6.34 11.97 -0.06
N PRO A 162 7.21 10.97 0.21
CA PRO A 162 6.86 9.57 0.10
C PRO A 162 6.00 9.05 1.26
N HIS A 163 5.06 8.18 0.94
CA HIS A 163 4.16 7.49 1.87
C HIS A 163 4.19 6.00 1.67
N VAL A 164 3.95 5.26 2.76
CA VAL A 164 3.83 3.80 2.77
C VAL A 164 2.48 3.41 3.33
N LEU A 165 1.82 2.45 2.68
CA LEU A 165 0.63 1.74 3.15
C LEU A 165 1.02 0.31 3.52
N GLU A 166 0.61 -0.15 4.70
CA GLU A 166 0.61 -1.57 5.05
C GLU A 166 -0.79 -1.95 5.55
N VAL A 167 -1.32 -3.04 5.02
CA VAL A 167 -2.60 -3.62 5.39
C VAL A 167 -2.42 -5.11 5.64
N ARG A 168 -3.05 -5.61 6.70
CA ARG A 168 -3.21 -7.04 6.99
C ARG A 168 -4.70 -7.37 7.06
N GLY A 169 -5.19 -8.19 6.14
CA GLY A 169 -6.61 -8.40 5.92
C GLY A 169 -7.31 -7.11 5.48
N ASP A 170 -8.19 -6.58 6.34
CA ASP A 170 -8.94 -5.34 6.09
C ASP A 170 -8.45 -4.14 6.93
N LYS A 171 -7.35 -4.31 7.66
CA LYS A 171 -6.86 -3.33 8.65
C LYS A 171 -5.46 -2.89 8.31
N GLY A 172 -5.21 -1.60 8.32
CA GLY A 172 -3.88 -1.10 8.01
C GLY A 172 -3.61 0.31 8.51
N TRP A 173 -2.51 0.84 8.02
CA TRP A 173 -2.09 2.21 8.25
C TRP A 173 -1.39 2.77 7.01
N ILE A 174 -1.45 4.09 6.87
CA ILE A 174 -0.66 4.87 5.94
C ILE A 174 0.18 5.88 6.72
N VAL A 175 1.42 6.11 6.31
CA VAL A 175 2.37 6.95 7.04
C VAL A 175 3.38 7.59 6.08
N PRO A 176 3.89 8.81 6.35
CA PRO A 176 5.07 9.31 5.67
C PRO A 176 6.26 8.37 5.92
N SER A 177 6.96 7.94 4.87
CA SER A 177 8.03 6.94 5.04
C SER A 177 9.17 7.43 5.94
N GLY A 178 9.41 8.75 5.98
CA GLY A 178 10.43 9.37 6.81
C GLY A 178 10.24 9.18 8.32
N THR A 179 9.02 8.90 8.81
CA THR A 179 8.80 8.70 10.26
C THR A 179 9.06 7.25 10.70
N LEU A 180 9.19 6.31 9.75
CA LEU A 180 9.50 4.92 10.06
C LEU A 180 10.96 4.71 10.46
N PHE A 181 11.85 5.62 10.07
CA PHE A 181 13.27 5.59 10.46
C PHE A 181 13.44 6.19 11.85
N LYS A 182 13.61 5.33 12.85
CA LYS A 182 13.97 5.73 14.22
C LYS A 182 15.50 5.71 14.31
N PRO A 183 16.18 6.86 14.53
CA PRO A 183 17.61 6.84 14.82
C PRO A 183 17.81 5.98 16.06
N THR A 184 18.49 4.83 15.91
CA THR A 184 19.01 4.11 17.06
C THR A 184 20.07 5.02 17.67
N GLY A 185 19.87 5.47 18.91
CA GLY A 185 20.77 6.38 19.61
C GLY A 185 22.12 5.78 20.01
N ASP A 186 22.76 5.03 19.12
CA ASP A 186 24.07 4.39 19.30
C ASP A 186 25.14 4.97 18.34
N ASP A 187 25.00 6.24 17.95
CA ASP A 187 26.08 7.01 17.28
C ASP A 187 26.77 7.98 18.26
N HIS A 188 27.04 7.52 19.48
CA HIS A 188 27.91 8.19 20.44
C HIS A 188 29.14 7.34 20.80
N ASP A 189 29.83 6.73 19.84
CA ASP A 189 31.26 6.36 20.06
C ASP A 189 32.05 6.10 18.77
N ARG A 190 32.18 7.12 17.90
CA ARG A 190 33.25 7.16 16.89
C ARG A 190 33.89 8.54 16.79
N THR A 191 34.19 9.14 17.93
CA THR A 191 35.37 10.00 18.04
C THR A 191 36.43 9.19 18.76
N GLY A 192 37.05 8.26 18.05
CA GLY A 192 38.31 7.66 18.47
C GLY A 192 39.38 8.74 18.48
N VAL A 193 39.40 9.56 19.54
CA VAL A 193 40.54 10.37 19.89
C VAL A 193 41.60 9.38 20.34
N HIS A 194 42.52 9.02 19.45
CA HIS A 194 43.73 8.33 19.86
C HIS A 194 44.39 9.18 20.98
N PRO A 195 44.65 8.63 22.17
CA PRO A 195 45.56 9.31 23.08
C PRO A 195 46.93 9.29 22.42
N MET A 196 47.33 10.45 21.88
CA MET A 196 48.72 10.73 21.54
C MET A 196 49.52 10.52 22.83
N GLY A 197 50.34 9.48 22.84
CA GLY A 197 51.30 9.21 23.90
C GLY A 197 52.20 10.43 24.14
N PRO A 198 52.80 10.55 25.34
CA PRO A 198 53.53 11.74 25.73
C PRO A 198 54.68 12.02 24.76
N GLY A 199 54.77 13.29 24.38
CA GLY A 199 55.70 13.82 23.38
C GLY A 199 57.15 13.43 23.65
N HIS A 200 57.79 12.95 22.59
CA HIS A 200 59.24 12.92 22.48
C HIS A 200 59.65 14.24 21.81
N ASP A 201 60.16 15.18 22.61
CA ASP A 201 60.83 16.40 22.14
C ASP A 201 62.20 16.04 21.55
N PRO A 202 62.52 16.39 20.29
CA PRO A 202 63.89 16.45 19.82
C PRO A 202 64.35 17.92 19.82
N HIS A 203 64.89 18.37 20.94
CA HIS A 203 65.76 19.54 20.98
C HIS A 203 67.24 19.12 20.99
N THR A 204 67.99 19.85 20.21
CA THR A 204 69.34 19.62 19.67
C THR A 204 70.49 19.85 20.68
N ASP A 205 71.51 18.97 20.59
CA ASP A 205 72.97 19.15 20.77
C ASP A 205 73.60 19.48 22.16
N PRO A 206 74.90 19.15 22.44
CA PRO A 206 76.01 19.00 21.47
C PRO A 206 77.03 17.85 21.64
N ILE A 207 77.85 17.73 20.59
CA ILE A 207 79.19 17.15 20.44
C ILE A 207 80.06 17.19 21.72
N VAL A 208 80.68 16.06 22.06
CA VAL A 208 81.99 16.02 22.75
C VAL A 208 82.90 15.01 22.06
N LEU A 209 84.00 15.52 21.52
CA LEU A 209 85.15 14.76 21.04
C LEU A 209 85.80 13.97 22.19
N ARG A 210 86.20 12.72 21.90
CA ARG A 210 87.51 12.14 22.26
C ARG A 210 87.78 10.87 21.48
#